data_AF-A0A4D7QHA0-F1
#
_entry.id   AF-A0A4D7QHA0-F1
#
_cell.length_a   1.000
_cell.length_b   1.000
_cell.length_c   1.000
_cell.angle_alpha   90.00
_cell.angle_beta   90.00
_cell.angle_gamma   90.00
#
_symmetry.space_group_name_H-M   'P 1'
#
loop_
_entity.id
_entity.type
_entity.pdbx_description
1 polymer ?
#
loop_
_entity_poly.entity_id
_entity_poly.type
_entity_poly.pdbx_seq_one_letter_code
_entity_poly.pdbx_strand_id
1 'polypeptide(L)'
;MTIHTKASREADKLQSEGTKEFDEAIAGPGPIMPKTEANAKEDAELTRALEASFPASDPVSAVSAPTKVGKPVRSTGKVKASAP
;
A
#
# COMPACT_ATOMS: atom_id res chain seq x y z
N MET A 1 18.54 -15.83 -23.64
CA MET A 1 19.78 -15.49 -22.91
C MET A 1 19.63 -14.09 -22.36
N THR A 2 19.48 -13.95 -21.05
CA THR A 2 19.40 -12.63 -20.40
C THR A 2 20.80 -12.04 -20.29
N ILE A 3 21.01 -10.86 -20.85
CA ILE A 3 22.32 -10.20 -20.85
C ILE A 3 22.38 -9.33 -19.59
N HIS A 4 23.00 -9.84 -18.54
CA HIS A 4 23.25 -9.07 -17.33
C HIS A 4 24.36 -8.05 -17.59
N THR A 5 23.95 -6.79 -17.78
CA THR A 5 24.87 -5.66 -17.91
C THR A 5 25.59 -5.39 -16.60
N LYS A 6 26.74 -4.69 -16.64
CA LYS A 6 27.48 -4.32 -15.42
C LYS A 6 26.59 -3.56 -14.42
N ALA A 7 25.76 -2.64 -14.93
CA ALA A 7 24.79 -1.90 -14.14
C ALA A 7 23.74 -2.80 -13.46
N SER A 8 23.28 -3.87 -14.14
CA SER A 8 22.39 -4.86 -13.52
C SER A 8 23.06 -5.56 -12.34
N ARG A 9 24.33 -5.94 -12.47
CA ARG A 9 25.07 -6.61 -11.38
C ARG A 9 25.34 -5.69 -10.19
N GLU A 10 25.57 -4.41 -10.44
CA GLU A 10 25.74 -3.40 -9.37
C GLU A 10 24.42 -3.13 -8.66
N ALA A 11 23.30 -3.07 -9.41
CA ALA A 11 21.97 -2.95 -8.83
C ALA A 11 21.64 -4.17 -7.95
N ASP A 12 21.91 -5.39 -8.42
CA ASP A 12 21.70 -6.62 -7.66
C ASP A 12 22.50 -6.63 -6.35
N LYS A 13 23.74 -6.11 -6.38
CA LYS A 13 24.59 -5.97 -5.17
C LYS A 13 24.02 -4.96 -4.18
N LEU A 14 23.67 -3.76 -4.64
CA LEU A 14 23.07 -2.72 -3.80
C LEU A 14 21.76 -3.18 -3.15
N GLN A 15 20.94 -3.94 -3.90
CA GLN A 15 19.73 -4.54 -3.36
C GLN A 15 20.05 -5.57 -2.27
N SER A 16 21.01 -6.46 -2.51
CA SER A 16 21.40 -7.49 -1.53
C SER A 16 22.03 -6.92 -0.25
N GLU A 17 22.73 -5.78 -0.36
CA GLU A 17 23.31 -5.09 0.80
C GLU A 17 22.22 -4.40 1.63
N GLY A 18 21.24 -3.75 0.98
CA GLY A 18 20.14 -3.08 1.65
C GLY A 18 19.16 -4.02 2.38
N THR A 19 19.00 -5.26 1.92
CA THR A 19 18.14 -6.25 2.59
C THR A 19 18.81 -6.88 3.82
N LYS A 20 20.14 -6.92 3.85
CA LYS A 20 20.90 -7.59 4.91
C LYS A 20 20.70 -6.96 6.29
N GLU A 21 20.66 -5.62 6.35
CA GLU A 21 20.43 -4.89 7.60
C GLU A 21 19.03 -5.13 8.15
N PHE A 22 18.03 -5.20 7.26
CA PHE A 22 16.66 -5.48 7.64
C PHE A 22 16.52 -6.91 8.17
N ASP A 23 17.08 -7.89 7.45
CA ASP A 23 17.06 -9.30 7.85
C ASP A 23 17.75 -9.50 9.21
N GLU A 24 18.88 -8.83 9.46
CA GLU A 24 19.57 -8.86 10.75
C GLU A 24 18.74 -8.22 11.87
N ALA A 25 18.03 -7.12 11.59
CA ALA A 25 17.16 -6.46 12.55
C ALA A 25 15.92 -7.29 12.94
N ILE A 26 15.41 -8.14 12.03
CA ILE A 26 14.24 -9.00 12.29
C ILE A 26 14.61 -10.46 12.60
N ALA A 27 15.87 -10.85 12.51
CA ALA A 27 16.34 -12.22 12.78
C ALA A 27 16.19 -12.66 14.24
N GLY A 28 15.99 -11.70 15.15
CA GLY A 28 15.73 -11.97 16.56
C GLY A 28 14.34 -12.56 16.81
N PRO A 29 14.11 -13.13 18.01
CA PRO A 29 12.75 -13.35 18.49
C PRO A 29 12.04 -11.99 18.46
N GLY A 30 10.96 -11.89 17.68
CA GLY A 30 10.17 -10.68 17.58
C GLY A 30 9.75 -10.16 18.96
N PRO A 31 9.25 -8.91 19.06
CA PRO A 31 8.80 -8.36 20.32
C PRO A 31 7.80 -9.30 20.99
N ILE A 32 7.87 -9.39 22.32
CA ILE A 32 6.91 -10.17 23.10
C ILE A 32 5.53 -9.59 22.85
N MET A 33 4.77 -10.23 21.96
CA MET A 33 3.39 -9.84 21.75
C MET A 33 2.61 -10.18 23.01
N PRO A 34 1.74 -9.28 23.48
CA PRO A 34 0.81 -9.65 24.52
C PRO A 34 0.07 -10.90 24.05
N LYS A 35 0.05 -11.93 24.90
CA LYS A 35 -0.75 -13.11 24.62
C LYS A 35 -2.18 -12.60 24.49
N THR A 36 -2.83 -12.93 23.37
CA THR A 36 -4.26 -12.73 23.25
C THR A 36 -4.89 -13.62 24.31
N GLU A 37 -5.11 -13.08 25.51
CA GLU A 37 -6.02 -13.66 26.47
C GLU A 37 -7.41 -13.40 25.91
N ALA A 38 -7.76 -14.14 24.83
CA ALA A 38 -9.07 -14.15 24.23
C ALA A 38 -10.03 -14.76 25.25
N ASN A 39 -10.40 -13.97 26.25
CA ASN A 39 -11.48 -14.28 27.14
C ASN A 39 -12.73 -14.11 26.30
N ALA A 40 -13.32 -15.24 25.88
CA ALA A 40 -14.48 -15.25 24.99
C ALA A 40 -15.64 -14.37 25.47
N LYS A 41 -15.71 -14.07 26.78
CA LYS A 41 -16.67 -13.13 27.35
C LYS A 41 -16.33 -11.67 27.04
N GLU A 42 -15.06 -11.28 27.16
CA GLU A 42 -14.59 -9.92 26.86
C GLU A 42 -14.70 -9.63 25.36
N ASP A 43 -14.35 -10.61 24.51
CA ASP A 43 -14.50 -10.46 23.05
C ASP A 43 -15.96 -10.26 22.63
N ALA A 44 -16.90 -10.99 23.25
CA ALA A 44 -18.33 -10.83 23.00
C ALA A 44 -18.85 -9.46 23.46
N GLU A 45 -18.38 -8.97 24.61
CA GLU A 45 -18.75 -7.65 25.13
C GLU A 45 -18.22 -6.52 24.25
N LEU A 46 -16.96 -6.60 23.81
CA LEU A 46 -16.36 -5.64 22.88
C LEU A 46 -17.09 -5.62 21.54
N THR A 47 -17.42 -6.79 20.99
CA THR A 47 -18.16 -6.90 19.73
C THR A 47 -19.53 -6.20 19.84
N ARG A 48 -20.26 -6.46 20.92
CA ARG A 48 -21.55 -5.83 21.17
C ARG A 48 -21.43 -4.30 21.32
N ALA A 49 -20.37 -3.82 21.98
CA ALA A 49 -20.14 -2.39 22.15
C ALA A 49 -19.81 -1.68 20.83
N LEU A 50 -19.09 -2.35 19.92
CA LEU A 50 -18.79 -1.84 18.58
C LEU A 50 -20.06 -1.75 17.73
N GLU A 51 -20.91 -2.77 17.74
CA GLU A 51 -22.19 -2.76 17.03
C GLU A 51 -23.13 -1.66 17.53
N ALA A 52 -23.13 -1.39 18.83
CA ALA A 52 -23.95 -0.34 19.43
C ALA A 52 -23.43 1.09 19.14
N SER A 53 -22.11 1.25 19.01
CA SER A 53 -21.47 2.56 18.80
C SER A 53 -21.40 2.96 17.33
N PHE A 54 -21.36 1.97 16.44
CA PHE A 54 -21.35 2.15 15.00
C PHE A 54 -22.60 1.51 14.41
N PRO A 55 -23.78 2.16 14.50
CA PRO A 55 -24.92 1.72 13.71
C PRO A 55 -24.44 1.62 12.27
N ALA A 56 -24.61 0.43 11.66
CA ALA A 56 -24.06 0.12 10.35
C ALA A 56 -24.33 1.28 9.37
N SER A 57 -23.30 2.09 9.18
CA SER A 57 -23.09 3.13 8.17
C SER A 57 -24.34 3.90 7.74
N ASP A 58 -24.35 5.22 7.91
CA ASP A 58 -25.21 6.12 7.11
C ASP A 58 -25.35 5.53 5.69
N PRO A 59 -26.59 5.40 5.19
CA PRO A 59 -26.86 4.65 3.96
C PRO A 59 -25.88 5.11 2.89
N VAL A 60 -25.28 4.15 2.17
CA VAL A 60 -24.39 4.47 1.05
C VAL A 60 -25.16 5.41 0.13
N SER A 61 -24.82 6.70 0.17
CA SER A 61 -25.35 7.68 -0.77
C SER A 61 -24.71 7.37 -2.11
N ALA A 62 -25.23 6.35 -2.78
CA ALA A 62 -24.86 5.95 -4.12
C ALA A 62 -25.42 6.98 -5.11
N VAL A 63 -25.03 8.24 -4.97
CA VAL A 63 -25.10 9.18 -6.08
C VAL A 63 -23.95 8.78 -7.00
N SER A 64 -24.23 7.88 -7.93
CA SER A 64 -23.32 7.57 -9.02
C SER A 64 -23.16 8.84 -9.86
N ALA A 65 -22.20 9.68 -9.51
CA ALA A 65 -21.77 10.75 -10.37
C ALA A 65 -21.22 10.11 -11.65
N PRO A 66 -21.71 10.46 -12.85
CA PRO A 66 -21.16 9.94 -14.09
C PRO A 66 -19.69 10.39 -14.19
N THR A 67 -18.76 9.47 -13.94
CA THR A 67 -17.34 9.73 -14.13
C THR A 67 -17.06 9.73 -15.62
N LYS A 68 -16.82 10.91 -16.18
CA LYS A 68 -16.24 11.00 -17.52
C LYS A 68 -14.83 10.42 -17.44
N VAL A 69 -14.64 9.23 -17.99
CA VAL A 69 -13.31 8.65 -18.21
C VAL A 69 -12.62 9.51 -19.26
N GLY A 70 -11.94 10.57 -18.82
CA GLY A 70 -11.09 11.38 -19.67
C GLY A 70 -9.85 10.59 -20.03
N LYS A 71 -9.80 10.01 -21.23
CA LYS A 71 -8.51 9.57 -21.79
C LYS A 71 -7.71 10.84 -22.14
N PRO A 72 -6.47 10.99 -21.67
CA PRO A 72 -5.63 12.08 -22.14
C PRO A 72 -5.45 11.92 -23.65
N VAL A 73 -5.94 12.90 -24.41
CA VAL A 73 -5.66 13.00 -25.85
C VAL A 73 -4.18 13.35 -25.97
N ARG A 74 -3.40 12.48 -26.61
CA ARG A 74 -2.02 12.82 -26.99
C ARG A 74 -2.10 13.96 -28.00
N SER A 75 -1.84 15.19 -27.56
CA SER A 75 -1.63 16.30 -28.48
C SER A 75 -0.31 16.05 -29.21
N THR A 76 -0.37 15.53 -30.43
CA THR A 76 0.74 15.65 -31.39
C THR A 76 0.75 17.08 -31.94
N GLY A 77 0.91 18.05 -31.04
CA GLY A 77 0.99 19.47 -31.37
C GLY A 77 2.46 19.84 -31.51
N LYS A 78 2.94 19.94 -32.77
CA LYS A 78 4.24 20.53 -33.09
C LYS A 78 4.35 21.88 -32.37
N VAL A 79 5.38 22.05 -31.55
CA VAL A 79 5.76 23.35 -31.01
C VAL A 79 6.18 24.21 -32.20
N LYS A 80 5.33 25.12 -32.66
CA LYS A 80 5.81 26.23 -33.49
C LYS A 80 6.54 27.16 -32.53
N ALA A 81 7.86 27.22 -32.67
CA ALA A 81 8.66 28.26 -32.06
C ALA A 81 8.16 29.61 -32.57
N SER A 82 7.67 30.46 -31.67
CA SER A 82 7.59 31.90 -31.88
C SER A 82 8.64 32.52 -30.96
N ALA A 83 9.77 32.93 -31.55
CA ALA A 83 10.67 33.91 -30.98
C ALA A 83 10.22 35.32 -31.49
N PRO A 84 10.53 36.40 -30.75
CA PRO A 84 9.88 37.71 -30.88
C PRO A 84 10.15 38.42 -32.22
#